data_AF-A0A955N5R5-F1
#
_entry.id   AF-A0A955N5R5-F1
#
_cell.length_a   1.000
_cell.length_b   1.000
_cell.length_c   1.000
_cell.angle_alpha   90.00
_cell.angle_beta   90.00
_cell.angle_gamma   90.00
#
_symmetry.space_group_name_H-M   'P 1'
#
loop_
_entity.id
_entity.type
_entity.pdbx_description
1 polymer ?
#
loop_
_entity_poly.entity_id
_entity_poly.type
_entity_poly.pdbx_seq_one_letter_code
_entity_poly.pdbx_strand_id
1 'polypeptide(L)'
;MPVHIQKLLIGVVVTGLALIGSGCAVMPTPLTQDEIQQRVQEDLTHLTEFQEPVVRPITLFEAMARALKYNLETRVQGLKEMVTHRQLDLAHYDMLPKVVADAAYNGRSNFSGASSRSLETGQQSLVSSTSAQKNIFTSNLTLSWDVLDFGLSYVRAQQAADDVLIAEEDKRRIANRVIQDVRSAFWKAVGAERALGRLAFLQDWVSKALGEVHLIRERALADPLTSLQYERELLSAQREIQQL
;
A
#
# COMPACT_ATOMS: atom_id res chain seq x y z
N MET A 1 -35.66 33.02 -40.67
CA MET A 1 -35.20 31.66 -40.31
C MET A 1 -33.84 31.56 -39.54
N PRO A 2 -33.13 32.61 -39.09
CA PRO A 2 -31.83 32.42 -38.40
C PRO A 2 -31.92 32.21 -36.88
N VAL A 3 -33.07 32.51 -36.25
CA VAL A 3 -33.18 32.59 -34.78
C VAL A 3 -33.29 31.22 -34.09
N HIS A 4 -33.75 30.17 -34.79
CA HIS A 4 -33.83 28.82 -34.20
C HIS A 4 -32.50 28.07 -34.19
N ILE A 5 -31.65 28.29 -35.20
CA ILE A 5 -30.31 27.66 -35.28
C ILE A 5 -29.39 28.21 -34.17
N GLN A 6 -29.49 29.51 -33.88
CA GLN A 6 -28.71 30.15 -32.83
C GLN A 6 -29.09 29.68 -31.41
N LYS A 7 -30.38 29.42 -31.16
CA LYS A 7 -30.86 28.85 -29.88
C LYS A 7 -30.43 27.39 -29.68
N LEU A 8 -30.35 26.61 -30.76
CA LEU A 8 -29.91 25.21 -30.71
C LEU A 8 -28.39 25.10 -30.44
N LEU A 9 -27.59 25.98 -31.05
CA LEU A 9 -26.13 26.07 -30.81
C LEU A 9 -25.80 26.51 -29.38
N ILE A 10 -26.54 27.47 -28.82
CA ILE A 10 -26.35 27.90 -27.42
C ILE A 10 -26.71 26.76 -26.45
N GLY A 11 -27.76 25.98 -26.75
CA GLY A 11 -28.15 24.83 -25.94
C GLY A 11 -27.08 23.72 -25.87
N VAL A 12 -26.42 23.44 -26.99
CA VAL A 12 -25.35 22.42 -27.09
C VAL A 12 -24.05 22.89 -26.40
N VAL A 13 -23.70 24.17 -26.52
CA VAL A 13 -22.51 24.73 -25.86
C VAL A 13 -22.67 24.77 -24.33
N VAL A 14 -23.86 25.13 -23.83
CA VAL A 14 -24.14 25.17 -22.38
C VAL A 14 -24.18 23.76 -21.77
N THR A 15 -24.71 22.77 -22.48
CA THR A 15 -24.70 21.37 -22.01
C THR A 15 -23.31 20.73 -22.08
N GLY A 16 -22.50 21.06 -23.09
CA GLY A 16 -21.10 20.61 -23.19
C GLY A 16 -20.21 21.17 -22.07
N LEU A 17 -20.41 22.43 -21.66
CA LEU A 17 -19.63 23.07 -20.60
C LEU A 17 -19.96 22.53 -19.19
N ALA A 18 -21.21 22.10 -18.96
CA ALA A 18 -21.64 21.50 -17.71
C ALA A 18 -21.04 20.09 -17.47
N LEU A 19 -20.79 19.33 -18.54
CA LEU A 19 -20.15 18.00 -18.48
C LEU A 19 -18.63 18.07 -18.23
N ILE A 20 -17.99 19.20 -18.53
CA ILE A 20 -16.54 19.40 -18.32
C ILE A 20 -16.26 20.03 -16.95
N GLY A 21 -17.23 20.76 -16.38
CA GLY A 21 -17.08 21.50 -15.12
C GLY A 21 -17.11 20.67 -13.83
N SER A 22 -17.57 19.42 -13.85
CA SER A 22 -17.64 18.56 -12.66
C SER A 22 -16.32 17.87 -12.28
N GLY A 23 -15.23 18.12 -13.01
CA GLY A 23 -13.94 17.44 -12.81
C GLY A 23 -12.86 18.20 -12.02
N CYS A 24 -13.05 19.49 -11.71
CA CYS A 24 -11.95 20.34 -11.23
C CYS A 24 -11.88 20.58 -9.71
N ALA A 25 -12.71 19.92 -8.91
CA ALA A 25 -12.65 20.02 -7.45
C ALA A 25 -12.49 18.63 -6.83
N VAL A 26 -11.24 18.13 -6.78
CA VAL A 26 -10.91 16.94 -5.99
C VAL A 26 -10.71 17.40 -4.55
N MET A 27 -11.80 17.35 -3.77
CA MET A 27 -11.69 17.50 -2.32
C MET A 27 -11.34 16.13 -1.72
N PRO A 28 -10.20 15.99 -1.02
CA PRO A 28 -9.90 14.75 -0.32
C PRO A 28 -10.92 14.56 0.81
N THR A 29 -11.81 13.60 0.64
CA THR A 29 -12.72 13.17 1.70
C THR A 29 -11.93 12.31 2.69
N PRO A 30 -11.86 12.66 3.98
CA PRO A 30 -11.21 11.79 4.96
C PRO A 30 -11.98 10.47 5.02
N LEU A 31 -11.26 9.35 5.05
CA LEU A 31 -11.90 8.07 5.29
C LEU A 31 -12.54 8.07 6.67
N THR A 32 -13.81 7.69 6.72
CA THR A 32 -14.53 7.44 7.96
C THR A 32 -14.06 6.12 8.58
N GLN A 33 -14.24 5.97 9.90
CA GLN A 33 -13.86 4.73 10.59
C GLN A 33 -14.60 3.50 10.03
N ASP A 34 -15.85 3.68 9.61
CA ASP A 34 -16.67 2.62 9.04
C ASP A 34 -16.15 2.17 7.67
N GLU A 35 -15.74 3.10 6.81
CA GLU A 35 -15.11 2.80 5.51
C GLU A 35 -13.77 2.06 5.67
N ILE A 36 -12.98 2.42 6.69
CA ILE A 36 -11.73 1.72 6.99
C ILE A 36 -12.03 0.29 7.42
N GLN A 37 -12.99 0.07 8.32
CA GLN A 37 -13.36 -1.27 8.76
C GLN A 37 -13.90 -2.12 7.63
N GLN A 38 -14.76 -1.55 6.78
CA GLN A 38 -15.28 -2.25 5.61
C GLN A 38 -14.15 -2.64 4.64
N ARG A 39 -13.23 -1.72 4.35
CA ARG A 39 -12.07 -1.99 3.49
C ARG A 39 -11.16 -3.07 4.07
N VAL A 40 -10.88 -3.04 5.37
CA VAL A 40 -10.10 -4.09 6.03
C VAL A 40 -10.79 -5.45 5.88
N GLN A 41 -12.10 -5.50 6.06
CA GLN A 41 -12.86 -6.75 5.92
C GLN A 41 -12.82 -7.26 4.47
N GLU A 42 -13.02 -6.39 3.49
CA GLU A 42 -12.90 -6.72 2.06
C GLU A 42 -11.48 -7.23 1.73
N ASP A 43 -10.44 -6.51 2.18
CA ASP A 43 -9.05 -6.90 1.96
C ASP A 43 -8.76 -8.28 2.58
N LEU A 44 -9.20 -8.54 3.81
CA LEU A 44 -9.05 -9.85 4.46
C LEU A 44 -9.76 -10.98 3.69
N THR A 45 -10.94 -10.73 3.14
CA THR A 45 -11.63 -11.72 2.31
C THR A 45 -10.84 -12.03 1.03
N HIS A 46 -10.37 -11.00 0.31
CA HIS A 46 -9.55 -11.19 -0.89
C HIS A 46 -8.21 -11.87 -0.60
N LEU A 47 -7.63 -11.69 0.59
CA LEU A 47 -6.40 -12.40 0.97
C LEU A 47 -6.57 -13.91 1.10
N THR A 48 -7.79 -14.37 1.40
CA THR A 48 -8.10 -15.79 1.62
C THR A 48 -8.70 -16.47 0.39
N GLU A 49 -9.37 -15.72 -0.48
CA GLU A 49 -10.07 -16.24 -1.66
C GLU A 49 -9.14 -16.85 -2.71
N PHE A 50 -7.92 -16.31 -2.89
CA PHE A 50 -7.00 -16.76 -3.95
C PHE A 50 -5.95 -17.79 -3.49
N GLN A 51 -6.10 -18.38 -2.30
CA GLN A 51 -5.17 -19.38 -1.79
C GLN A 51 -5.57 -20.79 -2.27
N GLU A 52 -4.64 -21.47 -2.94
CA GLU A 52 -4.87 -22.86 -3.35
C GLU A 52 -5.02 -23.78 -2.12
N PRO A 53 -6.04 -24.64 -2.07
CA PRO A 53 -6.24 -25.53 -0.93
C PRO A 53 -5.09 -26.53 -0.78
N VAL A 54 -4.89 -27.00 0.44
CA VAL A 54 -3.90 -28.04 0.76
C VAL A 54 -4.58 -29.40 0.61
N VAL A 55 -4.31 -30.08 -0.51
CA VAL A 55 -4.93 -31.38 -0.84
C VAL A 55 -4.01 -32.56 -0.51
N ARG A 56 -2.71 -32.30 -0.35
CA ARG A 56 -1.64 -33.30 -0.22
C ARG A 56 -0.62 -32.85 0.83
N PRO A 57 0.17 -33.79 1.40
CA PRO A 57 1.24 -33.44 2.33
C PRO A 57 2.20 -32.43 1.68
N ILE A 58 2.45 -31.33 2.40
CA ILE A 58 3.25 -30.22 1.90
C ILE A 58 4.73 -30.60 1.98
N THR A 59 5.41 -30.56 0.84
CA THR A 59 6.88 -30.73 0.80
C THR A 59 7.59 -29.40 1.11
N LEU A 60 8.87 -29.43 1.48
CA LEU A 60 9.65 -28.22 1.76
C LEU A 60 9.59 -27.21 0.60
N PHE A 61 9.75 -27.67 -0.63
CA PHE A 61 9.71 -26.81 -1.82
C PHE A 61 8.32 -26.25 -2.07
N GLU A 62 7.27 -27.04 -1.83
CA GLU A 62 5.89 -26.55 -1.92
C GLU A 62 5.60 -25.48 -0.86
N ALA A 63 6.07 -25.67 0.38
CA ALA A 63 5.96 -24.67 1.44
C ALA A 63 6.66 -23.36 1.06
N MET A 64 7.87 -23.44 0.49
CA MET A 64 8.61 -22.26 0.01
C MET A 64 7.89 -21.55 -1.13
N ALA A 65 7.38 -22.30 -2.12
CA ALA A 65 6.65 -21.72 -3.25
C ALA A 65 5.36 -21.02 -2.80
N ARG A 66 4.59 -21.68 -1.91
CA ARG A 66 3.38 -21.09 -1.31
C ARG A 66 3.71 -19.85 -0.49
N ALA A 67 4.79 -19.88 0.30
CA ALA A 67 5.23 -18.71 1.05
C ALA A 67 5.57 -17.54 0.13
N LEU A 68 6.38 -17.74 -0.91
CA LEU A 68 6.69 -16.64 -1.85
C LEU A 68 5.45 -16.10 -2.58
N LYS A 69 4.48 -16.97 -2.89
CA LYS A 69 3.25 -16.60 -3.62
C LYS A 69 2.25 -15.84 -2.75
N TYR A 70 2.10 -16.23 -1.48
CA TYR A 70 1.02 -15.75 -0.60
C TYR A 70 1.50 -14.90 0.59
N ASN A 71 2.81 -14.67 0.72
CA ASN A 71 3.35 -13.84 1.79
C ASN A 71 3.08 -12.34 1.54
N LEU A 72 2.47 -11.69 2.53
CA LEU A 72 2.11 -10.27 2.48
C LEU A 72 3.32 -9.34 2.40
N GLU A 73 4.41 -9.65 3.11
CA GLU A 73 5.63 -8.84 3.11
C GLU A 73 6.26 -8.82 1.71
N THR A 74 6.28 -9.96 1.03
CA THR A 74 6.76 -10.08 -0.36
C THR A 74 5.90 -9.25 -1.31
N ARG A 75 4.57 -9.27 -1.15
CA ARG A 75 3.65 -8.46 -1.96
C ARG A 75 3.84 -6.96 -1.71
N VAL A 76 3.97 -6.54 -0.45
CA VAL A 76 4.25 -5.15 -0.09
C VAL A 76 5.57 -4.69 -0.71
N GLN A 77 6.60 -5.54 -0.69
CA GLN A 77 7.88 -5.20 -1.27
C GLN A 77 7.82 -5.04 -2.80
N GLY A 78 7.03 -5.87 -3.49
CA GLY A 78 6.76 -5.68 -4.92
C GLY A 78 6.03 -4.37 -5.24
N LEU A 79 5.10 -3.94 -4.38
CA LEU A 79 4.43 -2.64 -4.54
C LEU A 79 5.39 -1.47 -4.31
N LYS A 80 6.31 -1.58 -3.34
CA LYS A 80 7.33 -0.54 -3.09
C LYS A 80 8.26 -0.35 -4.29
N GLU A 81 8.72 -1.45 -4.90
CA GLU A 81 9.48 -1.43 -6.16
C GLU A 81 8.71 -0.73 -7.27
N MET A 82 7.40 -1.01 -7.43
CA MET A 82 6.59 -0.29 -8.43
C MET A 82 6.50 1.21 -8.14
N VAL A 83 6.41 1.61 -6.86
CA VAL A 83 6.39 3.03 -6.47
C VAL A 83 7.72 3.71 -6.82
N THR A 84 8.86 3.08 -6.58
CA THR A 84 10.16 3.66 -6.93
C THR A 84 10.32 3.82 -8.44
N HIS A 85 9.85 2.86 -9.25
CA HIS A 85 9.79 3.03 -10.71
C HIS A 85 8.95 4.24 -11.13
N ARG A 86 7.79 4.47 -10.49
CA ARG A 86 6.96 5.65 -10.79
C ARG A 86 7.61 6.96 -10.35
N GLN A 87 8.36 6.95 -9.25
CA GLN A 87 9.14 8.12 -8.81
C GLN A 87 10.26 8.43 -9.81
N LEU A 88 10.92 7.41 -10.36
CA LEU A 88 11.91 7.59 -11.42
C LEU A 88 11.27 8.18 -12.68
N ASP A 89 10.10 7.70 -13.11
CA ASP A 89 9.38 8.25 -14.26
C ASP A 89 9.05 9.75 -14.03
N LEU A 90 8.55 10.10 -12.85
CA LEU A 90 8.26 11.49 -12.47
C LEU A 90 9.52 12.36 -12.52
N ALA A 91 10.64 11.87 -11.97
CA ALA A 91 11.91 12.57 -12.01
C ALA A 91 12.41 12.78 -13.46
N HIS A 92 12.13 11.86 -14.37
CA HIS A 92 12.41 12.05 -15.79
C HIS A 92 11.55 13.15 -16.42
N TYR A 93 10.26 13.22 -16.09
CA TYR A 93 9.37 14.26 -16.61
C TYR A 93 9.71 15.66 -16.08
N ASP A 94 10.26 15.77 -14.86
CA ASP A 94 10.72 17.03 -14.29
C ASP A 94 11.92 17.65 -15.04
N MET A 95 12.59 16.89 -15.91
CA MET A 95 13.65 17.40 -16.77
C MET A 95 13.12 18.04 -18.08
N LEU A 96 11.84 17.83 -18.41
CA LEU A 96 11.22 18.33 -19.63
C LEU A 96 10.80 19.80 -19.49
N PRO A 97 10.76 20.57 -20.60
CA PRO A 97 10.23 21.93 -20.59
C PRO A 97 8.75 21.94 -20.18
N LYS A 98 8.39 22.89 -19.32
CA LYS A 98 7.00 23.06 -18.88
C LYS A 98 6.27 23.96 -19.86
N VAL A 99 5.09 23.53 -20.29
CA VAL A 99 4.19 24.30 -21.14
C VAL A 99 2.93 24.58 -20.35
N VAL A 100 2.64 25.85 -20.14
CA VAL A 100 1.46 26.31 -19.39
C VAL A 100 0.60 27.15 -20.33
N ALA A 101 -0.68 26.78 -20.42
CA ALA A 101 -1.67 27.52 -21.19
C ALA A 101 -2.67 28.16 -20.22
N ASP A 102 -2.76 29.48 -20.25
CA ASP A 102 -3.58 30.27 -19.35
C ASP A 102 -4.61 31.06 -20.15
N ALA A 103 -5.85 31.06 -19.68
CA ALA A 103 -6.90 31.92 -20.20
C ALA A 103 -7.57 32.65 -19.03
N ALA A 104 -7.62 33.98 -19.10
CA ALA A 104 -8.16 34.83 -18.07
C ALA A 104 -9.16 35.82 -18.66
N TYR A 105 -10.32 35.94 -18.01
CA TYR A 105 -11.30 36.98 -18.29
C TYR A 105 -11.38 37.92 -17.10
N ASN A 106 -11.00 39.17 -17.31
CA ASN A 106 -11.04 40.21 -16.29
C ASN A 106 -12.08 41.26 -16.68
N GLY A 107 -13.22 41.26 -15.99
CA GLY A 107 -14.27 42.25 -16.14
C GLY A 107 -14.31 43.20 -14.95
N ARG A 108 -14.30 44.51 -15.19
CA ARG A 108 -14.47 45.53 -14.15
C ARG A 108 -15.90 46.06 -14.15
N SER A 109 -16.42 46.50 -12.99
CA SER A 109 -17.76 47.11 -12.91
C SER A 109 -17.80 48.54 -13.48
N ASN A 110 -16.72 49.30 -13.30
CA ASN A 110 -16.60 50.71 -13.72
C ASN A 110 -15.47 50.90 -14.74
N PHE A 111 -15.62 51.89 -15.62
CA PHE A 111 -14.53 52.30 -16.53
C PHE A 111 -13.46 53.07 -15.75
N SER A 112 -12.18 52.88 -16.10
CA SER A 112 -11.08 53.65 -15.51
C SER A 112 -11.10 55.08 -16.06
N GLY A 113 -11.51 56.06 -15.24
CA GLY A 113 -11.55 57.47 -15.63
C GLY A 113 -10.23 58.19 -15.35
N ALA A 114 -9.74 58.95 -16.31
CA ALA A 114 -8.63 59.88 -16.16
C ALA A 114 -9.04 61.28 -16.65
N SER A 115 -8.56 62.33 -15.98
CA SER A 115 -8.69 63.71 -16.43
C SER A 115 -7.38 64.13 -17.08
N SER A 116 -7.44 64.53 -18.35
CA SER A 116 -6.27 64.97 -19.11
C SER A 116 -6.03 66.47 -18.91
N ARG A 117 -4.76 66.87 -18.85
CA ARG A 117 -4.35 68.28 -18.90
C ARG A 117 -3.79 68.60 -20.27
N SER A 118 -4.31 69.64 -20.92
CA SER A 118 -3.79 70.09 -22.21
C SER A 118 -2.35 70.56 -22.05
N LEU A 119 -1.45 70.06 -22.90
CA LEU A 119 -0.04 70.45 -22.91
C LEU A 119 0.18 71.85 -23.52
N GLU A 120 -0.73 72.32 -24.39
CA GLU A 120 -0.67 73.66 -25.01
C GLU A 120 -1.28 74.75 -24.14
N THR A 121 -2.44 74.49 -23.53
CA THR A 121 -3.19 75.50 -22.78
C THR A 121 -3.05 75.36 -21.27
N GLY A 122 -2.45 74.26 -20.80
CA GLY A 122 -2.25 73.99 -19.37
C GLY A 122 -3.53 73.74 -18.58
N GLN A 123 -4.72 73.78 -19.21
CA GLN A 123 -6.01 73.58 -18.55
C GLN A 123 -6.36 72.10 -18.43
N GLN A 124 -6.96 71.74 -17.28
CA GLN A 124 -7.40 70.39 -16.98
C GLN A 124 -8.83 70.16 -17.49
N SER A 125 -9.06 69.04 -18.16
CA SER A 125 -10.40 68.64 -18.60
C SER A 125 -11.30 68.31 -17.40
N LEU A 126 -12.46 68.96 -17.33
CA LEU A 126 -13.45 68.78 -16.25
C LEU A 126 -14.28 67.49 -16.40
N VAL A 127 -14.20 66.82 -17.54
CA VAL A 127 -14.92 65.56 -17.80
C VAL A 127 -13.92 64.41 -17.75
N SER A 128 -14.21 63.41 -16.90
CA SER A 128 -13.43 62.18 -16.87
C SER A 128 -13.57 61.44 -18.19
N SER A 129 -12.44 61.16 -18.85
CA SER A 129 -12.37 60.41 -20.09
C SER A 129 -11.72 59.05 -19.82
N THR A 130 -12.02 58.06 -20.63
CA THR A 130 -11.41 56.73 -20.51
C THR A 130 -10.96 56.26 -21.89
N SER A 131 -9.76 55.69 -21.93
CA SER A 131 -9.22 55.00 -23.12
C SER A 131 -9.02 53.50 -22.86
N ALA A 132 -9.29 53.04 -21.63
CA ALA A 132 -9.04 51.68 -21.20
C ALA A 132 -10.29 50.81 -21.38
N GLN A 133 -10.08 49.59 -21.88
CA GLN A 133 -11.15 48.63 -22.10
C GLN A 133 -11.60 48.01 -20.76
N LYS A 134 -12.92 47.96 -20.54
CA LYS A 134 -13.55 47.50 -19.28
C LYS A 134 -13.48 45.99 -19.06
N ASN A 135 -13.55 45.23 -20.15
CA ASN A 135 -13.49 43.78 -20.16
C ASN A 135 -12.30 43.36 -21.01
N ILE A 136 -11.38 42.61 -20.41
CA ILE A 136 -10.15 42.15 -21.07
C ILE A 136 -10.16 40.62 -21.01
N PHE A 137 -10.04 40.00 -22.18
CA PHE A 137 -9.78 38.57 -22.32
C PHE A 137 -8.32 38.39 -22.72
N THR A 138 -7.58 37.59 -21.96
CA THR A 138 -6.17 37.30 -22.19
C THR A 138 -6.00 35.80 -22.31
N SER A 139 -5.32 35.35 -23.35
CA SER A 139 -4.95 33.95 -23.56
C SER A 139 -3.46 33.90 -23.81
N ASN A 140 -2.72 33.18 -22.97
CA ASN A 140 -1.27 33.10 -23.01
C ASN A 140 -0.84 31.64 -23.08
N LEU A 141 0.22 31.38 -23.83
CA LEU A 141 0.93 30.11 -23.84
C LEU A 141 2.38 30.40 -23.44
N THR A 142 2.80 29.86 -22.31
CA THR A 142 4.14 30.07 -21.76
C THR A 142 4.91 28.76 -21.80
N LEU A 143 6.08 28.79 -22.47
CA LEU A 143 7.05 27.71 -22.42
C LEU A 143 8.21 28.17 -21.54
N SER A 144 8.52 27.41 -20.49
CA SER A 144 9.66 27.66 -19.61
C SER A 144 10.58 26.45 -19.58
N TRP A 145 11.88 26.68 -19.86
CA TRP A 145 12.92 25.70 -19.70
C TRP A 145 14.14 26.36 -19.06
N ASP A 146 14.47 25.96 -17.84
CA ASP A 146 15.60 26.49 -17.09
C ASP A 146 16.73 25.43 -17.05
N VAL A 147 17.93 25.84 -17.49
CA VAL A 147 19.12 24.98 -17.58
C VAL A 147 19.66 24.61 -16.19
N LEU A 148 19.51 25.50 -15.20
CA LEU A 148 19.90 25.22 -13.83
C LEU A 148 18.95 24.20 -13.18
N ASP A 149 17.63 24.38 -13.39
CA ASP A 149 16.63 23.41 -12.93
C ASP A 149 16.83 22.05 -13.61
N PHE A 150 17.18 22.02 -14.90
CA PHE A 150 17.54 20.79 -15.59
C PHE A 150 18.70 20.06 -14.89
N GLY A 151 19.77 20.78 -14.52
CA GLY A 151 20.93 20.18 -13.85
C GLY A 151 20.58 19.55 -12.50
N LEU A 152 19.73 20.21 -11.71
CA LEU A 152 19.24 19.66 -10.45
C LEU A 152 18.29 18.47 -10.66
N SER A 153 17.36 18.57 -11.62
CA SER A 153 16.43 17.49 -11.97
C SER A 153 17.17 16.25 -12.49
N TYR A 154 18.27 16.41 -13.24
CA TYR A 154 19.11 15.30 -13.69
C TYR A 154 19.72 14.51 -12.52
N VAL A 155 20.29 15.20 -11.53
CA VAL A 155 20.85 14.55 -10.34
C VAL A 155 19.77 13.82 -9.54
N ARG A 156 18.58 14.42 -9.43
CA ARG A 156 17.42 13.76 -8.79
C ARG A 156 16.96 12.52 -9.55
N ALA A 157 16.93 12.58 -10.88
CA ALA A 157 16.61 11.41 -11.71
C ALA A 157 17.65 10.30 -11.54
N GLN A 158 18.94 10.65 -11.41
CA GLN A 158 19.99 9.69 -11.11
C GLN A 158 19.79 9.06 -9.72
N GLN A 159 19.48 9.85 -8.69
CA GLN A 159 19.16 9.34 -7.34
C GLN A 159 17.95 8.41 -7.36
N ALA A 160 16.88 8.79 -8.07
CA ALA A 160 15.70 7.94 -8.21
C ALA A 160 15.99 6.64 -8.96
N ALA A 161 16.96 6.63 -9.88
CA ALA A 161 17.40 5.43 -10.57
C ALA A 161 18.16 4.49 -9.63
N ASP A 162 19.03 5.05 -8.79
CA ASP A 162 19.70 4.28 -7.73
C ASP A 162 18.69 3.70 -6.72
N ASP A 163 17.64 4.46 -6.35
CA ASP A 163 16.57 4.00 -5.47
C ASP A 163 15.78 2.83 -6.06
N VAL A 164 15.57 2.79 -7.38
CA VAL A 164 14.97 1.64 -8.08
C VAL A 164 15.85 0.40 -7.90
N LEU A 165 17.16 0.51 -8.15
CA LEU A 165 18.10 -0.61 -7.99
C LEU A 165 18.15 -1.11 -6.54
N ILE A 166 18.09 -0.20 -5.57
CA ILE A 166 18.01 -0.55 -4.15
C ILE A 166 16.72 -1.32 -3.86
N ALA A 167 15.57 -0.87 -4.40
CA ALA A 167 14.29 -1.53 -4.19
C ALA A 167 14.24 -2.94 -4.80
N GLU A 168 14.87 -3.15 -5.97
CA GLU A 168 15.03 -4.46 -6.60
C GLU A 168 15.86 -5.42 -5.72
N GLU A 169 16.97 -4.94 -5.16
CA GLU A 169 17.81 -5.74 -4.27
C GLU A 169 17.13 -6.02 -2.92
N ASP A 170 16.39 -5.06 -2.38
CA ASP A 170 15.59 -5.28 -1.17
C ASP A 170 14.49 -6.33 -1.41
N LYS A 171 13.86 -6.35 -2.59
CA LYS A 171 12.93 -7.42 -2.99
C LYS A 171 13.60 -8.79 -3.01
N ARG A 172 14.80 -8.89 -3.58
CA ARG A 172 15.60 -10.14 -3.57
C ARG A 172 15.95 -10.56 -2.14
N ARG A 173 16.34 -9.60 -1.30
CA ARG A 173 16.66 -9.85 0.12
C ARG A 173 15.46 -10.40 0.89
N ILE A 174 14.28 -9.80 0.74
CA ILE A 174 13.06 -10.26 1.42
C ILE A 174 12.67 -11.66 0.94
N ALA A 175 12.71 -11.94 -0.37
CA ALA A 175 12.43 -13.27 -0.88
C ALA A 175 13.37 -14.34 -0.28
N ASN A 176 14.67 -14.05 -0.23
CA ASN A 176 15.66 -14.95 0.38
C ASN A 176 15.41 -15.17 1.87
N ARG A 177 15.08 -14.11 2.61
CA ARG A 177 14.72 -14.19 4.03
C ARG A 177 13.49 -15.06 4.25
N VAL A 178 12.43 -14.85 3.48
CA VAL A 178 11.20 -15.66 3.57
C VAL A 178 11.50 -17.14 3.34
N ILE A 179 12.34 -17.48 2.35
CA ILE A 179 12.75 -18.88 2.11
C ILE A 179 13.51 -19.46 3.32
N GLN A 180 14.41 -18.70 3.93
CA GLN A 180 15.16 -19.14 5.10
C GLN A 180 14.26 -19.37 6.31
N ASP A 181 13.34 -18.45 6.56
CA ASP A 181 12.37 -18.52 7.66
C ASP A 181 11.45 -19.74 7.49
N VAL A 182 10.95 -19.96 6.28
CA VAL A 182 10.11 -21.14 5.93
C VAL A 182 10.90 -22.43 6.13
N ARG A 183 12.17 -22.49 5.72
CA ARG A 183 13.01 -23.68 5.94
C ARG A 183 13.15 -24.00 7.42
N SER A 184 13.43 -22.98 8.24
CA SER A 184 13.55 -23.14 9.69
C SER A 184 12.23 -23.61 10.31
N ALA A 185 11.11 -22.97 9.95
CA ALA A 185 9.78 -23.33 10.43
C ALA A 185 9.36 -24.74 9.98
N PHE A 186 9.65 -25.12 8.74
CA PHE A 186 9.35 -26.45 8.22
C PHE A 186 10.06 -27.54 9.01
N TRP A 187 11.38 -27.41 9.23
CA TRP A 187 12.12 -28.42 10.00
C TRP A 187 11.75 -28.44 11.48
N LYS A 188 11.38 -27.30 12.07
CA LYS A 188 10.80 -27.26 13.41
C LYS A 188 9.47 -28.02 13.48
N ALA A 189 8.59 -27.84 12.49
CA ALA A 189 7.31 -28.55 12.41
C ALA A 189 7.50 -30.06 12.23
N VAL A 190 8.37 -30.49 11.32
CA VAL A 190 8.71 -31.92 11.13
C VAL A 190 9.34 -32.52 12.40
N GLY A 191 10.18 -31.76 13.09
CA GLY A 191 10.75 -32.17 14.38
C GLY A 191 9.68 -32.35 15.45
N ALA A 192 8.74 -31.40 15.56
CA ALA A 192 7.62 -31.46 16.48
C ALA A 192 6.68 -32.63 16.18
N GLU A 193 6.34 -32.87 14.91
CA GLU A 193 5.50 -34.01 14.49
C GLU A 193 6.11 -35.36 14.92
N ARG A 194 7.42 -35.52 14.72
CA ARG A 194 8.15 -36.72 15.16
C ARG A 194 8.23 -36.84 16.68
N ALA A 195 8.43 -35.72 17.38
CA ALA A 195 8.48 -35.70 18.84
C ALA A 195 7.12 -36.06 19.44
N LEU A 196 6.03 -35.51 18.92
CA LEU A 196 4.64 -35.81 19.32
C LEU A 196 4.34 -37.31 19.18
N GLY A 197 4.77 -37.95 18.08
CA GLY A 197 4.61 -39.39 17.91
C GLY A 197 5.33 -40.21 18.99
N ARG A 198 6.54 -39.80 19.41
CA ARG A 198 7.29 -40.47 20.48
C ARG A 198 6.70 -40.20 21.86
N LEU A 199 6.24 -38.97 22.12
CA LEU A 199 5.57 -38.59 23.37
C LEU A 199 4.28 -39.38 23.55
N ALA A 200 3.47 -39.55 22.50
CA ALA A 200 2.27 -40.37 22.53
C ALA A 200 2.57 -41.83 22.89
N PHE A 201 3.61 -42.42 22.31
CA PHE A 201 4.07 -43.77 22.66
C PHE A 201 4.52 -43.87 24.13
N LEU A 202 5.33 -42.91 24.59
CA LEU A 202 5.81 -42.88 25.97
C LEU A 202 4.67 -42.71 26.96
N GLN A 203 3.67 -41.87 26.66
CA GLN A 203 2.50 -41.67 27.49
C GLN A 203 1.66 -42.95 27.63
N ASP A 204 1.46 -43.70 26.54
CA ASP A 204 0.78 -45.01 26.59
C ASP A 204 1.59 -46.02 27.43
N TRP A 205 2.92 -46.05 27.27
CA TRP A 205 3.78 -46.93 28.06
C TRP A 205 3.73 -46.60 29.55
N VAL A 206 3.86 -45.33 29.94
CA VAL A 206 3.77 -44.89 31.35
C VAL A 206 2.40 -45.21 31.94
N SER A 207 1.32 -45.01 31.18
CA SER A 207 -0.04 -45.36 31.61
C SER A 207 -0.20 -46.86 31.87
N LYS A 208 0.36 -47.71 31.01
CA LYS A 208 0.35 -49.17 31.19
C LYS A 208 1.19 -49.60 32.39
N ALA A 209 2.41 -49.08 32.52
CA ALA A 209 3.30 -49.38 33.63
C ALA A 209 2.67 -48.99 34.98
N LEU A 210 2.01 -47.83 35.08
CA LEU A 210 1.28 -47.42 36.29
C LEU A 210 0.15 -48.41 36.64
N GLY A 211 -0.58 -48.90 35.63
CA GLY A 211 -1.60 -49.94 35.82
C GLY A 211 -1.03 -51.26 36.33
N GLU A 212 0.11 -51.71 35.78
CA GLU A 212 0.79 -52.92 36.22
C GLU A 212 1.32 -52.81 37.66
N VAL A 213 1.91 -51.66 38.02
CA VAL A 213 2.39 -51.39 39.38
C VAL A 213 1.24 -51.40 40.39
N HIS A 214 0.06 -50.87 40.02
CA HIS A 214 -1.13 -50.94 40.84
C HIS A 214 -1.53 -52.39 41.15
N LEU A 215 -1.52 -53.26 40.14
CA LEU A 215 -1.83 -54.69 40.28
C LEU A 215 -0.79 -55.44 41.13
N ILE A 216 0.51 -55.13 40.97
CA ILE A 216 1.59 -55.69 41.80
C ILE A 216 1.39 -55.34 43.27
N ARG A 217 0.98 -54.10 43.55
CA ARG A 217 0.70 -53.60 44.90
C ARG A 217 -0.53 -54.27 45.52
N GLU A 218 -1.64 -54.35 44.79
CA GLU A 218 -2.87 -55.01 45.26
C GLU A 218 -2.65 -56.49 45.60
N ARG A 219 -1.82 -57.17 44.81
CA ARG A 219 -1.54 -58.60 44.97
C ARG A 219 -0.32 -58.90 45.86
N ALA A 220 0.31 -57.87 46.44
CA ALA A 220 1.52 -57.97 47.25
C ALA A 220 2.64 -58.81 46.60
N LEU A 221 2.84 -58.65 45.29
CA LEU A 221 3.77 -59.47 44.49
C LEU A 221 5.24 -59.00 44.58
N ALA A 222 5.50 -57.85 45.21
CA ALA A 222 6.83 -57.27 45.39
C ALA A 222 6.94 -56.50 46.72
N ASP A 223 8.16 -56.09 47.08
CA ASP A 223 8.41 -55.26 48.27
C ASP A 223 7.68 -53.90 48.14
N PRO A 224 6.77 -53.55 49.08
CA PRO A 224 5.99 -52.32 49.04
C PRO A 224 6.81 -51.05 48.79
N LEU A 225 8.01 -50.95 49.38
CA LEU A 225 8.85 -49.77 49.25
C LEU A 225 9.33 -49.57 47.80
N THR A 226 9.73 -50.66 47.15
CA THR A 226 10.23 -50.65 45.76
C THR A 226 9.13 -50.28 44.77
N SER A 227 7.92 -50.80 44.97
CA SER A 227 6.76 -50.47 44.13
C SER A 227 6.33 -49.00 44.26
N LEU A 228 6.37 -48.42 45.47
CA LEU A 228 6.01 -47.00 45.67
C LEU A 228 7.06 -46.04 45.08
N GLN A 229 8.35 -46.39 45.17
CA GLN A 229 9.40 -45.60 44.53
C GLN A 229 9.23 -45.60 43.01
N TYR A 230 8.96 -46.76 42.42
CA TYR A 230 8.73 -46.87 40.98
C TYR A 230 7.44 -46.15 40.53
N GLU A 231 6.34 -46.25 41.28
CA GLU A 231 5.11 -45.48 41.03
C GLU A 231 5.37 -43.96 41.03
N ARG A 232 6.14 -43.46 42.01
CA ARG A 232 6.51 -42.04 42.08
C ARG A 232 7.35 -41.61 40.87
N GLU A 233 8.29 -42.42 40.43
CA GLU A 233 9.11 -42.14 39.25
C GLU A 233 8.27 -42.06 37.98
N LEU A 234 7.34 -43.00 37.79
CA LEU A 234 6.40 -42.99 36.67
C LEU A 234 5.48 -41.77 36.68
N LEU A 235 4.94 -41.38 37.85
CA LEU A 235 4.12 -40.17 38.00
C LEU A 235 4.92 -38.88 37.75
N SER A 236 6.20 -38.85 38.13
CA SER A 236 7.09 -37.73 37.83
C SER A 236 7.32 -37.61 36.33
N ALA A 237 7.66 -38.73 35.66
CA ALA A 237 7.84 -38.77 34.21
C ALA A 237 6.55 -38.36 33.47
N GLN A 238 5.38 -38.79 33.96
CA GLN A 238 4.09 -38.39 33.38
C GLN A 238 3.84 -36.88 33.47
N ARG A 239 4.14 -36.25 34.61
CA ARG A 239 4.01 -34.79 34.75
C ARG A 239 4.94 -34.04 33.82
N GLU A 240 6.18 -34.51 33.68
CA GLU A 240 7.18 -33.88 32.81
C GLU A 240 6.73 -33.94 31.34
N ILE A 241 6.16 -35.07 30.90
CA ILE A 241 5.58 -35.22 29.55
C ILE A 241 4.41 -34.25 29.33
N GLN A 242 3.56 -34.01 30.32
CA GLN A 242 2.40 -33.12 30.21
C GLN A 242 2.75 -31.62 30.20
N GLN A 243 3.95 -31.25 30.62
CA GLN A 243 4.41 -29.85 30.64
C GLN A 243 5.09 -29.41 29.35
N LEU A 244 5.40 -30.36 28.45
CA LEU A 244 6.04 -30.13 27.15
C LEU A 244 5.00 -29.89 26.04
#